data_AF-A0A974E2G4-F1
#
_entry.id   AF-A0A974E2G4-F1
#
_cell.length_a   1.000
_cell.length_b   1.000
_cell.length_c   1.000
_cell.angle_alpha   90.00
_cell.angle_beta   90.00
_cell.angle_gamma   90.00
#
_symmetry.space_group_name_H-M   'P 1'
#
loop_
_entity.id
_entity.type
_entity.pdbx_description
1 polymer ?
#
loop_
_entity_poly.entity_id
_entity_poly.type
_entity_poly.pdbx_seq_one_letter_code
_entity_poly.pdbx_strand_id
1 'polypeptide(L)'
;MVNHPTKGTPFKLNDYSTCDTKYVVYMLKCPCCMAYIGQTIRSVKMRIKEHRNNIRNFKMDTATDTPVSRHFHNQGHNLSQLRWLVLENIVQPKRGGDRKKILGQREAYWIKKMNTMAPLGLNDYWSLYPFL
;
A
#
# COMPACT_ATOMS: atom_id res chain seq x y z
N MET A 1 -15.37 -9.18 -0.02
CA MET A 1 -15.68 -7.73 0.00
C MET A 1 -14.70 -7.06 0.95
N VAL A 2 -14.13 -5.93 0.54
CA VAL A 2 -13.23 -5.14 1.39
C VAL A 2 -13.93 -3.83 1.68
N ASN A 3 -13.98 -3.42 2.94
CA ASN A 3 -14.67 -2.20 3.32
C ASN A 3 -13.71 -1.00 3.25
N HIS A 4 -14.23 0.13 2.80
CA HIS A 4 -13.54 1.41 2.84
C HIS A 4 -13.10 1.73 4.29
N PRO A 5 -11.83 2.11 4.53
CA PRO A 5 -11.29 2.29 5.88
C PRO A 5 -12.11 3.26 6.75
N THR A 6 -12.58 4.36 6.15
CA THR A 6 -13.33 5.42 6.87
C THR A 6 -14.84 5.42 6.64
N LYS A 7 -15.34 4.84 5.53
CA LYS A 7 -16.75 4.96 5.12
C LYS A 7 -17.53 3.66 5.31
N GLY A 8 -16.84 2.54 5.56
CA GLY A 8 -17.45 1.21 5.66
C GLY A 8 -18.01 0.66 4.35
N THR A 9 -18.04 1.42 3.26
CA THR A 9 -18.61 0.99 1.99
C THR A 9 -17.83 -0.17 1.38
N PRO A 10 -18.48 -1.30 1.06
CA PRO A 10 -17.79 -2.44 0.46
C PRO A 10 -17.43 -2.15 -0.99
N PHE A 11 -16.22 -2.51 -1.39
CA PHE A 11 -15.82 -2.57 -2.81
C PHE A 11 -15.41 -3.99 -3.19
N LYS A 12 -15.67 -4.34 -4.45
CA LYS A 12 -15.29 -5.62 -5.03
C LYS A 12 -13.87 -5.55 -5.55
N LEU A 13 -13.06 -6.52 -5.14
CA LEU A 13 -11.79 -6.82 -5.81
C LEU A 13 -12.15 -7.73 -6.99
N ASN A 14 -11.92 -7.27 -8.21
CA ASN A 14 -12.29 -8.01 -9.41
C ASN A 14 -11.17 -8.94 -9.89
N ASP A 15 -9.93 -8.74 -9.45
CA ASP A 15 -8.77 -9.45 -9.96
C ASP A 15 -8.27 -10.52 -8.98
N TYR A 16 -8.12 -11.75 -9.47
CA TYR A 16 -7.40 -12.80 -8.75
C TYR A 16 -5.91 -12.45 -8.70
N SER A 17 -5.37 -12.27 -7.49
CA SER A 17 -3.95 -12.00 -7.25
C SER A 17 -3.41 -12.98 -6.24
N THR A 18 -2.21 -13.51 -6.50
CA THR A 18 -1.46 -14.36 -5.58
C THR A 18 -0.33 -13.56 -4.94
N CYS A 19 0.38 -14.16 -3.98
CA CYS A 19 1.54 -13.51 -3.38
C CYS A 19 2.70 -13.28 -4.38
N ASP A 20 2.68 -13.96 -5.53
CA ASP A 20 3.73 -13.85 -6.56
C ASP A 20 3.39 -12.84 -7.66
N THR A 21 2.16 -12.28 -7.65
CA THR A 21 1.74 -11.25 -8.60
C THR A 21 2.67 -10.02 -8.52
N LYS A 22 2.98 -9.46 -9.68
CA LYS A 22 3.86 -8.29 -9.88
C LYS A 22 3.05 -7.13 -10.48
N TYR A 23 3.57 -5.90 -10.40
CA TYR A 23 2.91 -4.69 -10.90
C TYR A 23 1.54 -4.46 -10.25
N VAL A 24 1.51 -4.43 -8.93
CA VAL A 24 0.29 -4.28 -8.16
C VAL A 24 0.25 -2.98 -7.36
N VAL A 25 -0.95 -2.48 -7.15
CA VAL A 25 -1.26 -1.56 -6.05
C VAL A 25 -1.81 -2.40 -4.89
N TYR A 26 -1.24 -2.23 -3.70
CA TYR A 26 -1.62 -2.96 -2.50
C TYR A 26 -2.00 -2.00 -1.38
N MET A 27 -2.75 -2.52 -0.40
CA MET A 27 -3.12 -1.82 0.82
C MET A 27 -2.57 -2.57 2.03
N LEU A 28 -2.02 -1.84 2.99
CA LEU A 28 -1.75 -2.30 4.34
C LEU A 28 -2.76 -1.66 5.28
N LYS A 29 -3.40 -2.46 6.14
CA LYS A 29 -4.43 -2.02 7.07
C LYS A 29 -3.94 -2.16 8.51
N CYS A 30 -4.10 -1.07 9.26
CA CYS A 30 -3.90 -0.98 10.70
C CYS A 30 -5.17 -1.41 11.46
N PRO A 31 -5.05 -1.97 12.68
CA PRO A 31 -6.20 -2.17 13.58
C PRO A 31 -6.91 -0.86 13.95
N CYS A 32 -6.20 0.26 13.94
CA CYS A 32 -6.70 1.62 14.19
C CYS A 32 -7.55 2.22 13.04
N CYS A 33 -8.03 1.39 12.11
CA CYS A 33 -8.77 1.79 10.91
C CYS A 33 -8.03 2.71 9.92
N MET A 34 -6.75 3.01 10.15
CA MET A 34 -5.89 3.66 9.16
C MET A 34 -5.36 2.65 8.14
N ALA A 35 -4.99 3.14 6.96
CA ALA A 35 -4.39 2.32 5.91
C ALA A 35 -3.26 3.05 5.21
N TYR A 36 -2.37 2.26 4.60
CA TYR A 36 -1.30 2.69 3.69
C TYR A 36 -1.56 2.08 2.32
N ILE A 37 -1.43 2.89 1.28
CA ILE A 37 -1.45 2.42 -0.12
C ILE A 37 -0.04 2.51 -0.66
N GLY A 38 0.40 1.44 -1.33
CA GLY A 38 1.68 1.41 -2.03
C GLY A 38 1.61 0.65 -3.33
N GLN A 39 2.59 0.88 -4.21
CA GLN A 39 2.81 0.09 -5.42
C GLN A 39 4.05 -0.82 -5.34
N THR A 40 4.09 -1.85 -6.17
CA THR A 40 5.32 -2.64 -6.42
C THR A 40 5.35 -3.23 -7.82
N ILE A 41 6.51 -3.15 -8.48
CA ILE A 41 6.82 -3.91 -9.71
C ILE A 41 7.34 -5.32 -9.42
N ARG A 42 7.78 -5.58 -8.19
CA ARG A 42 8.24 -6.88 -7.70
C ARG A 42 7.06 -7.70 -7.18
N SER A 43 7.30 -8.96 -6.79
CA SER A 43 6.22 -9.77 -6.22
C SER A 43 5.70 -9.19 -4.92
N VAL A 44 4.39 -9.32 -4.69
CA VAL A 44 3.71 -8.83 -3.48
C VAL A 44 4.36 -9.41 -2.23
N LYS A 45 4.65 -10.71 -2.21
CA LYS A 45 5.32 -11.41 -1.11
C LYS A 45 6.61 -10.73 -0.68
N MET A 46 7.42 -10.31 -1.64
CA MET A 46 8.70 -9.67 -1.38
C MET A 46 8.50 -8.30 -0.74
N ARG A 47 7.57 -7.50 -1.28
CA ARG A 47 7.25 -6.18 -0.73
C ARG A 47 6.63 -6.25 0.66
N ILE A 48 5.74 -7.21 0.91
CA ILE A 48 5.16 -7.45 2.23
C ILE A 48 6.24 -7.88 3.22
N LYS A 49 7.19 -8.74 2.81
CA LYS A 49 8.33 -9.14 3.68
C LYS A 49 9.16 -7.93 4.11
N GLU A 50 9.43 -7.00 3.21
CA GLU A 50 10.15 -5.75 3.52
C GLU A 50 9.41 -4.92 4.56
N HIS A 51 8.10 -4.66 4.36
CA HIS A 51 7.28 -3.94 5.34
C HIS A 51 7.29 -4.62 6.71
N ARG A 52 7.18 -5.97 6.73
CA ARG A 52 7.24 -6.73 7.98
C ARG A 52 8.60 -6.59 8.68
N ASN A 53 9.69 -6.55 7.92
CA ASN A 53 11.03 -6.32 8.45
C ASN A 53 11.19 -4.91 9.03
N ASN A 54 10.67 -3.89 8.34
CA ASN A 54 10.73 -2.51 8.78
C ASN A 54 9.96 -2.29 10.09
N ILE A 55 8.78 -2.90 10.25
CA ILE A 55 8.02 -2.86 11.51
C ILE A 55 8.79 -3.56 12.64
N ARG A 56 9.33 -4.76 12.38
CA ARG A 56 10.05 -5.53 13.41
C ARG A 56 11.31 -4.83 13.90
N ASN A 57 12.06 -4.23 12.98
CA ASN A 57 13.36 -3.63 13.24
C ASN A 57 13.30 -2.10 13.15
N PHE A 58 12.17 -1.51 13.55
CA PHE A 58 11.98 -0.07 13.50
C PHE A 58 13.08 0.64 14.30
N LYS A 59 13.73 1.60 13.67
CA LYS A 59 14.67 2.53 14.30
C LYS A 59 14.52 3.89 13.63
N MET A 60 14.31 4.92 14.44
CA MET A 60 14.18 6.31 13.97
C MET A 60 15.40 6.72 13.14
N ASP A 61 15.18 7.50 12.09
CA ASP A 61 16.22 8.04 11.19
C ASP A 61 17.05 6.95 10.48
N THR A 62 16.42 5.81 10.16
CA THR A 62 17.04 4.74 9.37
C THR A 62 16.16 4.30 8.21
N ALA A 63 16.66 3.38 7.36
CA ALA A 63 15.88 2.81 6.27
C ALA A 63 14.62 2.03 6.73
N THR A 64 14.56 1.62 8.00
CA THR A 64 13.35 0.99 8.58
C THR A 64 12.37 2.01 9.11
N ASP A 65 12.70 3.30 9.11
CA ASP A 65 11.83 4.41 9.49
C ASP A 65 10.89 4.78 8.33
N THR A 66 9.83 4.00 8.17
CA THR A 66 8.78 4.21 7.17
C THR A 66 7.51 4.70 7.86
N PRO A 67 6.58 5.35 7.14
CA PRO A 67 5.32 5.81 7.75
C PRO A 67 4.59 4.70 8.51
N VAL A 68 4.58 3.48 7.95
CA VAL A 68 3.93 2.31 8.56
C VAL A 68 4.66 1.81 9.80
N SER A 69 5.98 1.64 9.75
CA SER A 69 6.75 1.16 10.91
C SER A 69 6.80 2.17 12.04
N ARG A 70 6.95 3.47 11.72
CA ARG A 70 6.87 4.58 12.67
C ARG A 70 5.52 4.59 13.38
N HIS A 71 4.43 4.48 12.63
CA HIS A 71 3.09 4.41 13.20
C HIS A 71 2.92 3.18 14.12
N PHE A 72 3.35 1.99 13.67
CA PHE A 72 3.23 0.77 14.47
C PHE A 72 4.00 0.89 15.79
N HIS A 73 5.21 1.46 15.75
CA HIS A 73 5.98 1.72 16.96
C HIS A 73 5.25 2.70 17.90
N ASN A 74 4.82 3.85 17.38
CA ASN A 74 4.17 4.90 18.18
C ASN A 74 2.85 4.48 18.81
N GLN A 75 2.09 3.60 18.14
CA GLN A 75 0.80 3.09 18.63
C GLN A 75 0.92 1.76 19.40
N GLY A 76 2.14 1.26 19.64
CA GLY A 76 2.36 -0.03 20.32
C GLY A 76 1.73 -1.22 19.57
N HIS A 77 1.63 -1.14 18.25
CA HIS A 77 1.06 -2.20 17.42
C HIS A 77 2.09 -3.27 17.08
N ASN A 78 1.62 -4.52 17.03
CA ASN A 78 2.41 -5.68 16.71
C ASN A 78 2.28 -6.08 15.24
N LEU A 79 3.33 -6.70 14.71
CA LEU A 79 3.37 -7.23 13.34
C LEU A 79 2.21 -8.19 13.03
N SER A 80 1.73 -8.94 14.02
CA SER A 80 0.60 -9.87 13.90
C SER A 80 -0.73 -9.16 13.60
N GLN A 81 -0.85 -7.87 13.90
CA GLN A 81 -2.03 -7.05 13.65
C GLN A 81 -2.04 -6.45 12.23
N LEU A 82 -0.90 -6.47 11.53
CA LEU A 82 -0.83 -6.01 10.15
C LEU A 82 -1.69 -6.89 9.26
N ARG A 83 -2.60 -6.28 8.50
CA ARG A 83 -3.37 -6.91 7.43
C ARG A 83 -2.99 -6.29 6.10
N TRP A 84 -3.08 -7.06 5.02
CA TRP A 84 -2.76 -6.56 3.69
C TRP A 84 -3.65 -7.21 2.64
N LEU A 85 -3.78 -6.54 1.49
CA LEU A 85 -4.44 -7.07 0.31
C LEU A 85 -3.91 -6.40 -0.96
N VAL A 86 -4.11 -7.05 -2.10
CA VAL A 86 -3.95 -6.43 -3.42
C VAL A 86 -5.24 -5.71 -3.79
N LEU A 87 -5.13 -4.45 -4.22
CA LEU A 87 -6.26 -3.66 -4.70
C LEU A 87 -6.44 -3.79 -6.21
N GLU A 88 -5.33 -3.82 -6.95
CA GLU A 88 -5.35 -3.83 -8.40
C GLU A 88 -4.05 -4.42 -8.94
N ASN A 89 -4.16 -5.26 -9.97
CA ASN A 89 -3.03 -5.75 -10.76
C ASN A 89 -3.02 -5.01 -12.11
N ILE A 90 -1.95 -4.26 -12.38
CA ILE A 90 -1.83 -3.49 -13.60
C ILE A 90 -1.36 -4.40 -14.72
N VAL A 91 -2.26 -4.79 -15.62
CA VAL A 91 -1.91 -5.57 -16.81
C VAL A 91 -1.26 -4.66 -17.86
N GLN A 92 -0.32 -5.20 -18.63
CA GLN A 92 0.31 -4.45 -19.71
C GLN A 92 -0.71 -4.14 -20.82
N PRO A 93 -0.84 -2.87 -21.26
CA PRO A 93 -1.77 -2.53 -22.33
C PRO A 93 -1.38 -3.19 -23.66
N LYS A 94 -2.37 -3.68 -24.41
CA LYS A 94 -2.17 -4.32 -25.73
C LYS A 94 -1.51 -3.40 -26.76
N ARG A 95 -1.70 -2.08 -26.64
CA ARG A 95 -1.18 -1.06 -27.57
C ARG A 95 0.15 -0.44 -27.12
N GLY A 96 0.84 -1.07 -26.17
CA GLY A 96 2.02 -0.48 -25.55
C GLY A 96 1.68 0.65 -24.57
N GLY A 97 2.71 1.22 -23.95
CA GLY A 97 2.60 2.23 -22.92
C GLY A 97 3.45 1.91 -21.70
N ASP A 98 3.85 2.95 -20.97
CA ASP A 98 4.66 2.79 -19.76
C ASP A 98 3.80 2.24 -18.60
N ARG A 99 3.93 0.93 -18.37
CA ARG A 99 3.25 0.22 -17.27
C ARG A 99 3.61 0.79 -15.90
N LYS A 100 4.82 1.32 -15.72
CA LYS A 100 5.25 1.96 -14.46
C LYS A 100 4.53 3.29 -14.26
N LYS A 101 4.37 4.08 -15.33
CA LYS A 101 3.55 5.30 -15.29
C LYS A 101 2.10 5.00 -14.91
N ILE A 102 1.49 3.98 -15.51
CA ILE A 102 0.13 3.54 -15.17
C ILE A 102 0.06 3.11 -13.70
N LEU A 103 1.02 2.31 -13.24
CA LEU A 103 1.08 1.86 -11.84
C LEU A 103 1.10 3.02 -10.85
N GLY A 104 1.91 4.05 -11.10
CA GLY A 104 1.94 5.26 -10.28
C GLY A 104 0.64 6.07 -10.32
N GLN A 105 0.01 6.20 -11.49
CA GLN A 105 -1.29 6.86 -11.61
C GLN A 105 -2.38 6.13 -10.82
N ARG A 106 -2.36 4.78 -10.83
CA ARG A 106 -3.32 3.96 -10.09
C ARG A 106 -3.04 3.99 -8.59
N GLU A 107 -1.78 4.03 -8.16
CA GLU A 107 -1.43 4.27 -6.75
C GLU A 107 -2.02 5.60 -6.25
N ALA A 108 -1.81 6.69 -6.97
CA ALA A 108 -2.39 8.00 -6.62
C ALA A 108 -3.93 7.97 -6.59
N TYR A 109 -4.56 7.31 -7.58
CA TYR A 109 -6.01 7.11 -7.58
C TYR A 109 -6.49 6.40 -6.30
N TRP A 110 -5.81 5.33 -5.88
CA TRP A 110 -6.21 4.57 -4.69
C TRP A 110 -5.93 5.31 -3.38
N ILE A 111 -4.81 6.04 -3.27
CA ILE A 111 -4.54 6.94 -2.12
C ILE A 111 -5.70 7.92 -1.94
N LYS A 112 -6.10 8.60 -3.03
CA LYS A 112 -7.22 9.55 -3.02
C LYS A 112 -8.54 8.87 -2.66
N LYS A 113 -8.82 7.74 -3.32
CA LYS A 113 -10.09 7.02 -3.19
C LYS A 113 -10.29 6.47 -1.78
N MET A 114 -9.22 5.99 -1.15
CA MET A 114 -9.25 5.33 0.15
C MET A 114 -8.97 6.28 1.33
N ASN A 115 -8.66 7.55 1.02
CA ASN A 115 -8.34 8.59 1.99
C ASN A 115 -7.22 8.20 2.96
N THR A 116 -6.10 7.72 2.42
CA THR A 116 -4.99 7.19 3.22
C THR A 116 -3.88 8.20 3.50
N MET A 117 -4.05 9.46 3.12
CA MET A 117 -3.09 10.52 3.45
C MET A 117 -3.13 10.87 4.94
N ALA A 118 -1.96 11.15 5.52
CA ALA A 118 -1.87 11.71 6.86
C ALA A 118 -2.67 13.03 6.95
N PRO A 119 -3.35 13.31 8.08
CA PRO A 119 -3.34 12.53 9.33
C PRO A 119 -4.38 11.39 9.40
N LEU A 120 -5.23 11.22 8.38
CA LEU A 120 -6.34 10.25 8.39
C LEU A 120 -5.91 8.84 7.96
N GLY A 121 -4.74 8.72 7.34
CA GLY A 121 -4.10 7.44 7.02
C GLY A 121 -2.58 7.50 7.16
N LEU A 122 -1.91 6.51 6.59
CA LEU A 122 -0.49 6.24 6.80
C LEU A 122 0.41 6.70 5.64
N ASN A 123 -0.13 7.32 4.59
CA ASN A 123 0.67 7.89 3.50
C ASN A 123 1.09 9.33 3.88
N ASP A 124 2.39 9.55 4.09
CA ASP A 124 2.93 10.88 4.47
C ASP A 124 3.06 11.84 3.29
N TYR A 125 3.24 11.30 2.08
CA TYR A 125 3.35 12.07 0.86
C TYR A 125 2.65 11.34 -0.28
N TRP A 126 2.15 12.11 -1.24
CA TRP A 126 1.82 11.53 -2.52
C TRP A 126 3.13 11.09 -3.16
N SER A 127 3.25 9.82 -3.53
CA SER A 127 4.32 9.35 -4.40
C SER A 127 4.09 9.85 -5.84
N LEU A 128 3.93 11.18 -5.99
CA LEU A 128 3.99 11.90 -7.25
C LEU A 128 5.46 12.18 -7.56
N TYR A 129 6.30 11.13 -7.62
CA TYR A 129 7.53 11.29 -8.40
C TYR A 129 7.09 11.84 -9.75
N PRO A 130 7.61 13.01 -10.15
CA PRO A 130 6.94 13.81 -11.15
C PRO A 130 6.90 12.97 -12.41
N PHE A 131 5.72 12.85 -13.00
CA PHE A 131 5.53 12.24 -14.31
C PHE A 131 6.09 13.16 -15.43
N LEU A 132 7.13 13.95 -15.10
CA LEU A 132 7.87 14.90 -15.94
C LEU A 132 9.11 14.22 -16.50
#